data_AF-A0A517U522-F1
#
_entry.id   AF-A0A517U522-F1
#
_cell.length_a   1.000
_cell.length_b   1.000
_cell.length_c   1.000
_cell.angle_alpha   90.00
_cell.angle_beta   90.00
_cell.angle_gamma   90.00
#
_symmetry.space_group_name_H-M   'P 1'
#
loop_
_entity.id
_entity.type
_entity.pdbx_description
1 polymer ?
#
loop_
_entity_poly.entity_id
_entity_poly.type
_entity_poly.pdbx_seq_one_letter_code
_entity_poly.pdbx_strand_id
1 'polypeptide(L)'
;MLIILVKGSASFVTVISVSLVIACGCTKAVPEAAAPAWKIRSGDTHKDVRVTSGTTFQCDGMKCRLLGVKDSADPKIREQAELFTRAWFGTTGDYFGVYNDSNPLMNEGTAVVWIYGTALHLTCLSEQLVRAGLVEPDVDSYPNYSFTVEDKEDGESIEDWREIIREASRKKAEPMQLPFAWPPVGK
;
A
#
# COMPACT_ATOMS: atom_id res chain seq x y z
N MET A 1 -42.30 11.51 -32.49
CA MET A 1 -43.65 12.10 -32.29
C MET A 1 -43.62 13.51 -32.83
N LEU A 2 -44.39 13.77 -33.89
CA LEU A 2 -44.38 15.00 -34.68
C LEU A 2 -45.49 15.93 -34.15
N ILE A 3 -45.15 17.12 -33.70
CA ILE A 3 -46.13 18.15 -33.35
C ILE A 3 -45.94 19.30 -34.33
N ILE A 4 -46.89 19.45 -35.25
CA ILE A 4 -47.01 20.60 -36.15
C ILE A 4 -48.07 21.52 -35.54
N LEU A 5 -47.66 22.71 -35.13
CA LEU A 5 -48.56 23.81 -34.81
C LEU A 5 -48.27 24.96 -35.76
N VAL A 6 -49.22 25.21 -36.66
CA VAL A 6 -49.20 26.31 -37.62
C VAL A 6 -50.35 27.25 -37.29
N LYS A 7 -50.04 28.52 -37.00
CA LYS A 7 -50.80 29.66 -37.51
C LYS A 7 -50.07 30.98 -37.26
N GLY A 8 -49.89 31.74 -38.35
CA GLY A 8 -49.84 33.20 -38.31
C GLY A 8 -48.56 33.85 -38.82
N SER A 9 -48.60 34.27 -40.09
CA SER A 9 -47.97 35.52 -40.58
C SER A 9 -46.49 35.49 -40.96
N ALA A 10 -46.31 35.29 -42.27
CA ALA A 10 -45.33 35.93 -43.15
C ALA A 10 -43.83 35.91 -42.78
N SER A 11 -43.12 35.18 -43.64
CA SER A 11 -41.75 35.45 -44.12
C SER A 11 -40.59 34.99 -43.27
N PHE A 12 -39.59 34.48 -43.99
CA PHE A 12 -38.30 33.91 -43.57
C PHE A 12 -38.33 32.44 -43.13
N VAL A 13 -38.37 31.56 -44.14
CA VAL A 13 -37.87 30.19 -44.03
C VAL A 13 -36.34 30.27 -43.97
N THR A 14 -35.78 30.40 -42.77
CA THR A 14 -34.36 30.13 -42.52
C THR A 14 -34.24 28.66 -42.16
N VAL A 15 -33.79 27.83 -43.11
CA VAL A 15 -33.48 26.42 -42.86
C VAL A 15 -32.20 26.37 -42.02
N ILE A 16 -32.36 26.28 -40.70
CA ILE A 16 -31.24 25.98 -39.80
C ILE A 16 -31.03 24.46 -39.85
N SER A 17 -30.08 24.05 -40.70
CA SER A 17 -29.53 22.70 -40.71
C SER A 17 -28.75 22.49 -39.41
N VAL A 18 -29.42 22.03 -38.35
CA VAL A 18 -28.73 21.53 -37.15
C VAL A 18 -28.11 20.19 -37.54
N SER A 19 -26.86 20.22 -38.00
CA SER A 19 -26.02 19.04 -38.07
C SER A 19 -25.79 18.56 -36.64
N LEU A 20 -26.68 17.67 -36.17
CA LEU A 20 -26.44 16.86 -34.99
C LEU A 20 -25.22 15.99 -35.31
N VAL A 21 -24.04 16.51 -35.00
CA VAL A 21 -22.82 15.70 -34.90
C VAL A 21 -23.05 14.81 -33.69
N ILE A 22 -23.67 13.66 -33.93
CA ILE A 22 -23.55 12.51 -33.04
C ILE A 22 -22.08 12.13 -33.14
N ALA A 23 -21.26 12.80 -32.35
CA ALA A 23 -19.97 12.27 -31.97
C ALA A 23 -20.32 10.97 -31.27
N CYS A 24 -20.24 9.88 -32.04
CA CYS A 24 -20.21 8.52 -31.54
C CYS A 24 -18.91 8.44 -30.73
N GLY A 25 -18.98 8.96 -29.51
CA GLY A 25 -18.01 8.74 -28.47
C GLY A 25 -18.09 7.27 -28.13
N CYS A 26 -17.47 6.45 -28.96
CA CYS A 26 -16.84 5.23 -28.50
C CYS A 26 -15.74 5.66 -27.54
N THR A 27 -16.13 6.17 -26.36
CA THR A 27 -15.33 6.07 -25.16
C THR A 27 -15.28 4.58 -24.93
N LYS A 28 -14.32 3.90 -25.57
CA LYS A 28 -13.86 2.61 -25.10
C LYS A 28 -13.55 2.89 -23.64
N ALA A 29 -14.42 2.44 -22.74
CA ALA A 29 -14.04 2.28 -21.35
C ALA A 29 -12.73 1.52 -21.43
N VAL A 30 -11.63 2.21 -21.10
CA VAL A 30 -10.38 1.52 -20.83
C VAL A 30 -10.80 0.47 -19.81
N PRO A 31 -10.69 -0.84 -20.11
CA PRO A 31 -11.06 -1.84 -19.13
C PRO A 31 -10.27 -1.48 -17.89
N GLU A 32 -11.00 -1.09 -16.83
CA GLU A 32 -10.42 -0.82 -15.53
C GLU A 32 -9.61 -2.07 -15.23
N ALA A 33 -8.29 -1.94 -15.31
CA ALA A 33 -7.40 -3.07 -15.21
C ALA A 33 -7.73 -3.72 -13.87
N ALA A 34 -8.28 -4.93 -13.91
CA ALA A 34 -8.69 -5.64 -12.71
C ALA A 34 -7.51 -5.57 -11.74
N ALA A 35 -7.78 -5.17 -10.49
CA ALA A 35 -6.73 -5.09 -9.48
C ALA A 35 -5.94 -6.41 -9.51
N PRO A 36 -4.60 -6.35 -9.57
CA PRO A 36 -3.80 -7.57 -9.68
C PRO A 36 -4.18 -8.52 -8.55
N ALA A 37 -4.52 -9.77 -8.90
CA ALA A 37 -4.78 -10.80 -7.91
C ALA A 37 -3.55 -10.94 -7.01
N TRP A 38 -3.78 -11.10 -5.70
CA TRP A 38 -2.74 -11.35 -4.71
C TRP A 38 -1.98 -12.63 -5.08
N LYS A 39 -0.64 -12.55 -5.14
CA LYS A 39 0.25 -13.64 -5.60
C LYS A 39 1.37 -14.00 -4.63
N ILE A 40 1.60 -13.20 -3.59
CA ILE A 40 2.64 -13.46 -2.60
C ILE A 40 2.11 -14.44 -1.56
N ARG A 41 2.85 -15.49 -1.25
CA ARG A 41 2.53 -16.47 -0.20
C ARG A 41 3.63 -16.48 0.83
N SER A 42 3.26 -16.64 2.10
CA SER A 42 4.23 -16.93 3.15
C SER A 42 4.96 -18.23 2.82
N GLY A 43 6.30 -18.22 2.99
CA GLY A 43 7.18 -19.35 2.67
C GLY A 43 7.72 -19.37 1.24
N ASP A 44 7.19 -18.56 0.34
CA ASP A 44 7.80 -18.35 -0.97
C ASP A 44 9.08 -17.53 -0.84
N THR A 45 10.01 -17.76 -1.76
CA THR A 45 11.26 -17.00 -1.84
C THR A 45 11.06 -15.76 -2.70
N HIS A 46 11.06 -14.58 -2.08
CA HIS A 46 10.84 -13.30 -2.76
C HIS A 46 12.17 -12.60 -3.08
N LYS A 47 12.59 -12.67 -4.35
CA LYS A 47 13.92 -12.16 -4.79
C LYS A 47 13.86 -10.80 -5.46
N ASP A 48 12.70 -10.39 -5.96
CA ASP A 48 12.52 -9.11 -6.66
C ASP A 48 11.83 -8.10 -5.76
N VAL A 49 12.60 -7.53 -4.83
CA VAL A 49 12.14 -6.45 -3.95
C VAL A 49 12.77 -5.12 -4.36
N ARG A 50 11.92 -4.15 -4.71
CA ARG A 50 12.32 -2.77 -5.01
C ARG A 50 11.65 -1.78 -4.08
N VAL A 51 12.44 -1.20 -3.18
CA VAL A 51 11.97 -0.15 -2.26
C VAL A 51 11.72 1.16 -3.03
N THR A 52 10.58 1.79 -2.77
CA THR A 52 10.14 3.06 -3.38
C THR A 52 9.89 4.18 -2.36
N SER A 53 9.64 3.84 -1.10
CA SER A 53 9.63 4.75 0.05
C SER A 53 9.92 3.97 1.33
N GLY A 54 9.91 4.63 2.50
CA GLY A 54 10.03 3.96 3.79
C GLY A 54 8.95 2.91 4.00
N THR A 55 7.71 3.19 3.57
CA THR A 55 6.57 2.28 3.75
C THR A 55 6.11 1.55 2.48
N THR A 56 6.70 1.83 1.31
CA THR A 56 6.21 1.30 0.02
C THR A 56 7.31 0.62 -0.77
N PHE A 57 7.02 -0.55 -1.32
CA PHE A 57 7.94 -1.33 -2.13
C PHE A 57 7.19 -2.14 -3.20
N GLN A 58 7.90 -2.59 -4.22
CA GLN A 58 7.43 -3.59 -5.15
C GLN A 58 8.03 -4.94 -4.75
N CYS A 59 7.23 -6.00 -4.76
CA CYS A 59 7.64 -7.37 -4.47
C CYS A 59 7.04 -8.29 -5.52
N ASP A 60 7.88 -8.99 -6.28
CA ASP A 60 7.49 -9.90 -7.37
C ASP A 60 6.45 -9.29 -8.32
N GLY A 61 6.69 -8.03 -8.70
CA GLY A 61 5.82 -7.25 -9.58
C GLY A 61 4.59 -6.63 -8.90
N MET A 62 4.26 -6.96 -7.65
CA MET A 62 3.14 -6.36 -6.91
C MET A 62 3.56 -5.16 -6.09
N LYS A 63 2.79 -4.07 -6.18
CA LYS A 63 2.96 -2.90 -5.32
C LYS A 63 2.47 -3.22 -3.92
N CYS A 64 3.32 -3.02 -2.93
CA CYS A 64 3.07 -3.31 -1.53
C CYS A 64 3.25 -2.04 -0.68
N ARG A 65 2.46 -1.90 0.38
CA ARG A 65 2.61 -0.89 1.42
C ARG A 65 2.52 -1.55 2.79
N LEU A 66 3.33 -1.09 3.72
CA LEU A 66 3.31 -1.59 5.10
C LEU A 66 1.99 -1.25 5.81
N LEU A 67 1.43 -2.25 6.49
CA LEU A 67 0.27 -2.09 7.36
C LEU A 67 0.64 -1.31 8.63
N GLY A 68 -0.27 -0.46 9.09
CA GLY A 68 -0.19 0.22 10.38
C GLY A 68 0.72 1.44 10.43
N VAL A 69 1.32 1.84 9.30
CA VAL A 69 2.26 2.96 9.21
C VAL A 69 2.09 3.76 7.93
N LYS A 70 2.52 5.02 7.96
CA LYS A 70 2.60 5.91 6.79
C LYS A 70 3.90 6.72 6.80
N ASP A 71 4.36 7.10 5.62
CA ASP A 71 5.53 7.96 5.45
C ASP A 71 5.36 9.29 6.20
N SER A 72 6.46 9.79 6.77
CA SER A 72 6.47 11.10 7.46
C SER A 72 6.20 12.27 6.50
N ALA A 73 5.59 13.34 7.00
CA ALA A 73 5.50 14.60 6.27
C ALA A 73 6.89 15.27 6.05
N ASP A 74 7.90 14.97 6.86
CA ASP A 74 9.25 15.53 6.74
C ASP A 74 10.05 14.80 5.62
N PRO A 75 10.51 15.51 4.57
CA PRO A 75 11.32 14.91 3.50
C PRO A 75 12.60 14.21 3.97
N LYS A 76 13.29 14.74 4.99
CA LYS A 76 14.52 14.15 5.51
C LYS A 76 14.24 12.83 6.21
N ILE A 77 13.15 12.78 6.97
CA ILE A 77 12.71 11.53 7.62
C ILE A 77 12.29 10.50 6.58
N ARG A 78 11.58 10.91 5.51
CA ARG A 78 11.23 9.99 4.41
C ARG A 78 12.45 9.37 3.73
N GLU A 79 13.47 10.17 3.45
CA GLU A 79 14.72 9.68 2.86
C GLU A 79 15.41 8.67 3.78
N GLN A 80 15.49 8.97 5.09
CA GLN A 80 16.05 8.05 6.07
C GLN A 80 15.24 6.75 6.20
N ALA A 81 13.91 6.85 6.15
CA ALA A 81 13.02 5.70 6.17
C ALA A 81 13.23 4.80 4.94
N GLU A 82 13.37 5.39 3.75
CA GLU A 82 13.67 4.63 2.53
C GLU A 82 15.02 3.89 2.64
N LEU A 83 16.06 4.57 3.10
CA LEU A 83 17.38 3.96 3.31
C LEU A 83 17.33 2.83 4.34
N PHE A 84 16.60 3.02 5.43
CA PHE A 84 16.38 2.01 6.46
C PHE A 84 15.69 0.78 5.87
N THR A 85 14.57 0.96 5.17
CA THR A 85 13.81 -0.14 4.56
C THR A 85 14.62 -0.88 3.51
N ARG A 86 15.44 -0.17 2.73
CA ARG A 86 16.36 -0.78 1.76
C ARG A 86 17.45 -1.61 2.45
N ALA A 87 18.02 -1.11 3.55
CA ALA A 87 19.00 -1.86 4.35
C ALA A 87 18.36 -3.09 5.02
N TRP A 88 17.11 -2.96 5.48
CA TRP A 88 16.35 -4.04 6.07
C TRP A 88 16.15 -5.18 5.07
N PHE A 89 15.59 -4.90 3.87
CA PHE A 89 15.43 -5.92 2.84
C PHE A 89 16.78 -6.48 2.36
N GLY A 90 17.82 -5.64 2.27
CA GLY A 90 19.16 -6.10 1.92
C GLY A 90 19.77 -7.08 2.94
N THR A 91 19.41 -6.94 4.21
CA THR A 91 19.89 -7.81 5.29
C THR A 91 19.07 -9.08 5.42
N THR A 92 17.75 -8.95 5.30
CA THR A 92 16.83 -10.08 5.35
C THR A 92 16.94 -10.94 4.09
N GLY A 93 17.37 -10.37 2.96
CA GLY A 93 17.43 -11.06 1.67
C GLY A 93 16.05 -11.57 1.27
N ASP A 94 16.00 -12.83 0.85
CA ASP A 94 14.77 -13.55 0.51
C ASP A 94 14.12 -14.26 1.72
N TYR A 95 14.63 -14.03 2.94
CA TYR A 95 14.16 -14.64 4.18
C TYR A 95 13.20 -13.74 4.97
N PHE A 96 12.14 -13.25 4.32
CA PHE A 96 11.03 -12.57 5.00
C PHE A 96 9.70 -13.25 4.71
N GLY A 97 8.77 -13.17 5.66
CA GLY A 97 7.40 -13.67 5.50
C GLY A 97 6.41 -12.52 5.40
N VAL A 98 5.34 -12.71 4.64
CA VAL A 98 4.13 -11.87 4.67
C VAL A 98 3.07 -12.60 5.47
N TYR A 99 2.72 -12.06 6.63
CA TYR A 99 1.91 -12.78 7.64
C TYR A 99 0.42 -12.65 7.44
N ASN A 100 -0.03 -11.68 6.64
CA ASN A 100 -1.45 -11.48 6.34
C ASN A 100 -1.85 -11.99 4.95
N ASP A 101 -1.10 -12.95 4.40
CA ASP A 101 -1.29 -13.49 3.04
C ASP A 101 -2.53 -14.38 2.87
N SER A 102 -3.05 -14.92 3.98
CA SER A 102 -4.30 -15.69 4.05
C SER A 102 -5.55 -14.81 3.90
N ASN A 103 -5.48 -13.56 4.36
CA ASN A 103 -6.54 -12.56 4.30
C ASN A 103 -5.97 -11.21 3.83
N PRO A 104 -5.46 -11.10 2.59
CA PRO A 104 -4.69 -9.95 2.14
C PRO A 104 -5.58 -8.70 2.02
N LEU A 105 -5.10 -7.57 2.55
CA LEU A 105 -5.76 -6.29 2.35
C LEU A 105 -5.29 -5.66 1.04
N MET A 106 -6.23 -5.33 0.17
CA MET A 106 -5.95 -4.71 -1.13
C MET A 106 -6.59 -3.32 -1.20
N ASN A 107 -5.82 -2.32 -1.62
CA ASN A 107 -6.31 -0.97 -1.84
C ASN A 107 -5.78 -0.43 -3.18
N GLU A 108 -6.66 -0.25 -4.17
CA GLU A 108 -6.32 0.31 -5.50
C GLU A 108 -5.10 -0.36 -6.16
N GLY A 109 -5.07 -1.70 -6.14
CA GLY A 109 -3.95 -2.48 -6.70
C GLY A 109 -2.66 -2.45 -5.88
N THR A 110 -2.69 -1.87 -4.68
CA THR A 110 -1.62 -1.94 -3.67
C THR A 110 -2.00 -2.94 -2.60
N ALA A 111 -1.17 -3.96 -2.39
CA ALA A 111 -1.30 -4.86 -1.26
C ALA A 111 -0.83 -4.16 0.02
N VAL A 112 -1.61 -4.20 1.08
CA VAL A 112 -1.22 -3.71 2.40
C VAL A 112 -0.79 -4.93 3.22
N VAL A 113 0.48 -4.95 3.61
CA VAL A 113 1.16 -6.15 4.07
C VAL A 113 1.79 -5.97 5.44
N TRP A 114 1.81 -7.06 6.20
CA TRP A 114 2.50 -7.15 7.49
C TRP A 114 3.67 -8.12 7.32
N ILE A 115 4.90 -7.62 7.42
CA ILE A 115 6.10 -8.38 7.04
C ILE A 115 7.08 -8.56 8.20
N TYR A 116 7.63 -9.77 8.29
CA TYR A 116 8.61 -10.15 9.30
C TYR A 116 9.89 -10.68 8.67
N GLY A 117 11.03 -10.26 9.22
CA GLY A 117 12.33 -10.81 8.83
C GLY A 117 12.66 -12.04 9.67
N THR A 118 12.73 -13.22 9.06
CA THR A 118 13.07 -14.45 9.80
C THR A 118 14.53 -14.47 10.23
N ALA A 119 15.41 -13.87 9.41
CA ALA A 119 16.81 -13.64 9.73
C ALA A 119 17.05 -12.57 10.83
N LEU A 120 16.01 -11.82 11.21
CA LEU A 120 16.09 -10.70 12.15
C LEU A 120 15.39 -10.99 13.47
N HIS A 121 15.47 -12.23 13.98
CA HIS A 121 14.75 -12.66 15.19
C HIS A 121 13.22 -12.49 15.09
N LEU A 122 12.65 -12.65 13.88
CA LEU A 122 11.20 -12.47 13.65
C LEU A 122 10.71 -11.08 14.06
N THR A 123 11.43 -10.02 13.67
CA THR A 123 10.98 -8.65 13.89
C THR A 123 10.13 -8.12 12.73
N CYS A 124 9.08 -7.36 13.04
CA CYS A 124 8.22 -6.69 12.05
C CYS A 124 8.86 -5.40 11.53
N LEU A 125 8.87 -5.19 10.20
CA LEU A 125 9.43 -3.95 9.63
C LEU A 125 8.63 -2.70 10.07
N SER A 126 7.30 -2.76 10.10
CA SER A 126 6.46 -1.64 10.53
C SER A 126 6.79 -1.21 11.97
N GLU A 127 6.93 -2.18 12.86
CA GLU A 127 7.30 -1.94 14.27
C GLU A 127 8.67 -1.26 14.36
N GLN A 128 9.67 -1.79 13.64
CA GLN A 128 11.02 -1.24 13.65
C GLN A 128 11.06 0.21 13.17
N LEU A 129 10.38 0.52 12.06
CA LEU A 129 10.31 1.89 11.55
C LEU A 129 9.64 2.85 12.55
N VAL A 130 8.63 2.40 13.29
CA VAL A 130 7.96 3.21 14.33
C VAL A 130 8.88 3.46 15.51
N ARG A 131 9.57 2.42 16.02
CA ARG A 131 10.54 2.55 17.13
C ARG A 131 11.70 3.48 16.76
N ALA A 132 12.12 3.43 15.49
CA ALA A 132 13.12 4.30 14.90
C ALA A 132 12.66 5.76 14.75
N GLY A 133 11.36 6.03 14.84
CA GLY A 133 10.80 7.36 14.57
C GLY A 133 10.87 7.76 13.09
N LEU A 134 10.97 6.77 12.18
CA LEU A 134 11.13 7.00 10.74
C LEU A 134 9.79 7.02 9.99
N VAL A 135 8.70 6.64 10.64
CA VAL A 135 7.35 6.65 10.10
C VAL A 135 6.34 7.13 11.14
N GLU A 136 5.16 7.52 10.67
CA GLU A 136 4.03 7.85 11.52
C GLU A 136 3.12 6.62 11.69
N PRO A 137 2.66 6.31 12.91
CA PRO A 137 1.64 5.29 13.13
C PRO A 137 0.34 5.61 12.39
N ASP A 138 -0.29 4.59 11.82
CA ASP A 138 -1.56 4.65 11.10
C ASP A 138 -2.45 3.46 11.50
N VAL A 139 -2.90 3.45 12.75
CA VAL A 139 -3.71 2.36 13.32
C VAL A 139 -5.21 2.49 13.04
N ASP A 140 -5.64 3.64 12.53
CA ASP A 140 -7.06 3.99 12.36
C ASP A 140 -7.56 3.80 10.92
N SER A 141 -6.67 3.70 9.92
CA SER A 141 -7.07 3.50 8.53
C SER A 141 -7.76 2.16 8.27
N TYR A 142 -7.59 1.17 9.16
CA TYR A 142 -8.11 -0.19 9.01
C TYR A 142 -8.74 -0.71 10.32
N PRO A 143 -9.82 -0.09 10.82
CA PRO A 143 -10.30 -0.29 12.19
C PRO A 143 -10.85 -1.70 12.48
N ASN A 144 -11.22 -2.45 11.43
CA ASN A 144 -11.81 -3.79 11.54
C ASN A 144 -10.94 -4.86 10.88
N TYR A 145 -9.71 -4.53 10.48
CA TYR A 145 -8.84 -5.49 9.82
C TYR A 145 -8.04 -6.32 10.82
N SER A 146 -8.05 -7.63 10.62
CA SER A 146 -7.28 -8.61 11.38
C SER A 146 -6.88 -9.77 10.46
N PHE A 147 -5.82 -10.46 10.83
CA PHE A 147 -5.34 -11.67 10.17
C PHE A 147 -4.78 -12.62 11.23
N THR A 148 -4.74 -13.91 10.87
CA THR A 148 -4.13 -14.93 11.72
C THR A 148 -2.67 -15.14 11.35
N VAL A 149 -1.87 -15.50 12.35
CA VAL A 149 -0.47 -15.90 12.20
C VAL A 149 -0.30 -17.30 12.79
N GLU A 150 0.62 -18.07 12.22
CA GLU A 150 1.01 -19.36 12.80
C GLU A 150 1.79 -19.13 14.11
N ASP A 151 1.22 -19.62 15.22
CA ASP A 151 1.90 -19.75 16.50
C ASP A 151 2.53 -21.13 16.63
N LYS A 152 3.73 -21.19 17.20
CA LYS A 152 4.52 -22.43 17.34
C LYS A 152 3.94 -23.37 18.40
N GLU A 153 3.15 -22.87 19.35
CA GLU A 153 2.67 -23.65 20.50
C GLU A 153 1.16 -24.00 20.41
N ASP A 154 0.31 -23.11 19.88
CA ASP A 154 -1.16 -23.23 20.01
C ASP A 154 -1.95 -23.27 18.68
N GLY A 155 -1.29 -23.27 17.51
CA GLY A 155 -1.95 -23.23 16.20
C GLY A 155 -2.06 -21.82 15.63
N GLU A 156 -3.17 -21.44 15.01
CA GLU A 156 -3.35 -20.07 14.48
C GLU A 156 -3.82 -19.10 15.59
N SER A 157 -3.18 -17.93 15.70
CA SER A 157 -3.59 -16.85 16.61
C SER A 157 -3.87 -15.55 15.86
N ILE A 158 -4.71 -14.67 16.42
CA ILE A 158 -5.01 -13.36 15.82
C ILE A 158 -3.89 -12.38 16.17
N GLU A 159 -3.26 -11.78 15.16
CA GLU A 159 -2.23 -10.76 15.36
C GLU A 159 -2.87 -9.42 15.77
N ASP A 160 -2.59 -8.94 16.98
CA ASP A 160 -2.97 -7.60 17.42
C ASP A 160 -1.97 -6.53 16.93
N TRP A 161 -1.86 -6.42 15.60
CA TRP A 161 -0.94 -5.50 14.94
C TRP A 161 -1.13 -4.04 15.39
N ARG A 162 -2.33 -3.63 15.81
CA ARG A 162 -2.60 -2.28 16.31
C ARG A 162 -1.92 -2.02 17.63
N GLU A 163 -2.04 -2.96 18.58
CA GLU A 163 -1.39 -2.80 19.88
C GLU A 163 0.13 -2.82 19.74
N ILE A 164 0.68 -3.66 18.85
CA ILE A 164 2.12 -3.68 18.54
C ILE A 164 2.60 -2.30 18.06
N ILE A 165 1.91 -1.67 17.12
CA ILE A 165 2.27 -0.34 16.63
C ILE A 165 2.12 0.73 17.72
N ARG A 166 1.09 0.65 18.57
CA ARG A 166 0.92 1.58 19.70
C ARG A 166 2.03 1.43 20.74
N GLU A 167 2.41 0.20 21.07
CA GLU A 167 3.55 -0.07 21.94
C GLU A 167 4.87 0.45 21.37
N ALA A 168 5.15 0.16 20.10
CA ALA A 168 6.33 0.64 19.40
C ALA A 168 6.42 2.18 19.46
N SER A 169 5.28 2.86 19.32
CA SER A 169 5.20 4.33 19.39
C SER A 169 5.51 4.88 20.77
N ARG A 170 5.17 4.15 21.84
CA ARG A 170 5.47 4.50 23.23
C ARG A 170 6.95 4.27 23.58
N LYS A 171 7.58 3.26 22.97
CA LYS A 171 8.98 2.86 23.19
C LYS A 171 9.98 3.54 22.24
N LYS A 172 9.63 4.69 21.64
CA LYS A 172 10.53 5.46 20.77
C LYS A 172 11.85 5.74 21.52
N ALA A 173 12.98 5.42 20.88
CA ALA A 173 14.36 5.75 21.29
C ALA A 173 15.19 4.69 22.04
N GLU A 174 14.79 3.43 22.10
CA GLU A 174 15.79 2.37 22.34
C GLU A 174 16.51 2.05 21.02
N PRO A 175 17.85 2.22 20.93
CA PRO A 175 18.59 1.82 19.74
C PRO A 175 18.37 0.33 19.51
N MET A 176 17.62 -0.01 18.46
CA MET A 176 17.47 -1.40 18.09
C MET A 176 18.83 -1.94 17.69
N GLN A 177 19.20 -3.09 18.27
CA GLN A 177 20.34 -3.86 17.80
C GLN A 177 19.94 -4.48 16.46
N LEU A 178 20.29 -3.78 15.39
CA LEU A 178 20.08 -4.24 14.02
C LEU A 178 21.37 -4.87 13.52
N PRO A 179 21.30 -5.96 12.73
CA PRO A 179 22.48 -6.57 12.12
C PRO A 179 23.05 -5.75 10.95
N PHE A 180 22.51 -4.56 10.70
CA PHE A 180 23.02 -3.59 9.73
C PHE A 180 23.29 -2.24 10.40
N ALA A 181 24.24 -1.50 9.81
CA ALA A 181 24.54 -0.15 10.25
C ALA A 181 23.33 0.76 10.01
N TRP A 182 23.04 1.60 10.99
CA TRP A 182 22.04 2.66 10.83
C TRP A 182 22.39 3.55 9.63
N PRO A 183 21.40 3.90 8.79
CA PRO A 183 21.61 4.92 7.77
C PRO A 183 22.16 6.20 8.41
N PRO A 184 23.10 6.90 7.76
CA PRO A 184 23.67 8.12 8.32
C PRO A 184 22.57 9.15 8.59
N VAL A 185 22.50 9.61 9.84
CA VAL A 185 21.58 10.68 10.22
C VAL A 185 22.12 11.97 9.60
N GLY A 186 21.42 12.48 8.58
CA GLY A 186 21.75 13.76 7.94
C GLY A 186 21.79 14.87 8.99
N LYS A 187 22.97 15.44 9.22
CA LYS A 187 23.17 16.61 10.10
C LYS A 187 22.54 17.86 9.50
#